data_AF-D4DUR5-F1
#
_entry.id   AF-D4DUR5-F1
#
_cell.length_a   1.000
_cell.length_b   1.000
_cell.length_c   1.000
_cell.angle_alpha   90.00
_cell.angle_beta   90.00
_cell.angle_gamma   90.00
#
_symmetry.space_group_name_H-M   'P 1'
#
loop_
_entity.id
_entity.type
_entity.pdbx_description
1 polymer ?
#
loop_
_entity_poly.entity_id
_entity_poly.type
_entity_poly.pdbx_seq_one_letter_code
_entity_poly.pdbx_strand_id
1 'polypeptide(L)' 'MQITNCKLSKRVQKKLLEFFVLQVTSRSAADILDIQPNSAILFYRKIRMRPLQNPPKIS' A
#
# COMPACT_ATOMS: atom_id res chain seq x y z
N MET A 1 6.60 1.74 -8.87
CA MET A 1 5.69 0.57 -8.99
C MET A 1 4.44 0.96 -9.75
N GLN A 2 3.94 0.10 -10.63
CA GLN A 2 2.60 0.20 -11.20
C GLN A 2 1.88 -1.12 -10.86
N ILE A 3 0.89 -1.08 -9.97
CA ILE A 3 0.05 -2.25 -9.73
C ILE A 3 -0.99 -2.29 -10.85
N THR A 4 -0.94 -3.34 -11.68
CA THR A 4 -1.92 -3.58 -12.74
C THR A 4 -3.30 -3.90 -12.12
N ASN A 5 -4.38 -3.49 -12.79
CA ASN A 5 -5.76 -3.61 -12.30
C ASN A 5 -5.98 -2.97 -10.91
N CYS A 6 -5.56 -1.70 -10.76
CA CYS A 6 -5.85 -0.90 -9.59
C CYS A 6 -6.57 0.38 -10.01
N LYS A 7 -7.74 0.64 -9.41
CA LYS A 7 -8.53 1.87 -9.66
C LYS A 7 -7.88 3.12 -9.06
N LEU A 8 -6.86 2.96 -8.22
CA LEU A 8 -6.16 4.07 -7.58
C LEU A 8 -5.23 4.76 -8.58
N SER A 9 -5.22 6.09 -8.55
CA SER A 9 -4.31 6.89 -9.37
C SER A 9 -2.84 6.57 -9.03
N LYS A 10 -1.94 6.75 -10.00
CA LYS A 10 -0.49 6.52 -9.79
C LYS A 10 0.07 7.34 -8.63
N ARG A 11 -0.47 8.54 -8.37
CA ARG A 11 -0.09 9.41 -7.25
C ARG A 11 -0.48 8.79 -5.90
N VAL A 12 -1.70 8.29 -5.78
CA VAL A 12 -2.19 7.61 -4.57
C VAL A 12 -1.40 6.32 -4.31
N GLN A 13 -1.10 5.54 -5.36
CA GLN A 13 -0.27 4.33 -5.21
C GLN A 13 1.14 4.64 -4.69
N LYS A 14 1.78 5.73 -5.15
CA LYS A 14 3.10 6.15 -4.65
C LYS A 14 3.03 6.57 -3.18
N LYS A 15 2.05 7.40 -2.80
CA LYS A 15 1.87 7.81 -1.40
C LYS A 15 1.57 6.62 -0.47
N LEU A 16 0.72 5.68 -0.89
CA LEU A 16 0.48 4.45 -0.14
C LEU A 16 1.75 3.64 0.07
N LEU A 17 2.63 3.59 -0.93
CA LEU A 17 3.92 2.92 -0.81
C LEU A 17 4.81 3.61 0.21
N GLU A 18 4.91 4.95 0.18
CA GLU A 18 5.65 5.74 1.18
C GLU A 18 5.12 5.49 2.59
N PHE A 19 3.80 5.48 2.78
CA PHE A 19 3.18 5.16 4.07
C PHE A 19 3.54 3.76 4.56
N PHE A 20 3.55 2.75 3.69
CA PHE A 20 3.89 1.38 4.09
C PHE A 20 5.38 1.19 4.37
N VAL A 21 6.27 1.93 3.70
CA VAL A 21 7.69 1.97 4.05
C VAL A 21 7.89 2.56 5.45
N LEU A 22 7.11 3.58 5.80
CA LEU A 22 7.07 4.18 7.14
C LEU A 22 6.26 3.35 8.16
N GLN A 23 5.87 2.12 7.81
CA GLN A 23 5.07 1.22 8.65
C GLN A 23 3.71 1.79 9.11
N VAL A 24 3.18 2.78 8.40
CA VAL A 24 1.84 3.33 8.66
C VAL A 24 0.79 2.25 8.36
N THR A 25 -0.22 2.15 9.23
CA THR A 25 -1.29 1.17 9.04
C THR A 25 -2.11 1.47 7.78
N SER A 26 -2.59 0.43 7.10
CA SER A 26 -3.39 0.60 5.88
C SER A 26 -4.67 1.41 6.10
N ARG A 27 -5.22 1.40 7.33
CA ARG A 27 -6.41 2.18 7.68
C ARG A 27 -6.07 3.66 7.80
N SER A 28 -5.04 4.02 8.57
CA SER A 28 -4.60 5.41 8.70
C SER A 28 -4.17 6.01 7.35
N ALA A 29 -3.47 5.24 6.52
CA ALA A 29 -3.09 5.69 5.18
C ALA A 29 -4.30 5.91 4.26
N ALA A 30 -5.38 5.14 4.45
CA ALA A 30 -6.62 5.33 3.71
C ALA A 30 -7.35 6.60 4.16
N ASP A 31 -7.40 6.85 5.47
CA ASP A 31 -8.01 8.06 6.04
C ASP A 31 -7.25 9.33 5.61
N ILE A 32 -5.91 9.30 5.58
CA ILE A 32 -5.07 10.44 5.13
C ILE A 32 -5.24 10.72 3.63
N LEU A 33 -5.45 9.67 2.84
CA LEU A 33 -5.60 9.78 1.38
C LEU A 33 -7.04 9.93 0.93
N ASP A 34 -7.99 9.95 1.87
CA ASP A 34 -9.43 10.00 1.64
C ASP A 34 -9.88 8.91 0.64
N ILE A 35 -9.41 7.68 0.86
CA ILE A 35 -9.77 6.51 0.04
C ILE A 35 -10.44 5.43 0.89
N GLN A 36 -11.18 4.54 0.23
CA GLN A 36 -11.77 3.40 0.92
C GLN A 36 -10.69 2.52 1.59
N PRO A 37 -10.81 2.20 2.88
CA PRO A 37 -9.81 1.42 3.62
C PRO A 37 -9.57 0.02 3.01
N ASN A 38 -10.61 -0.59 2.44
CA ASN A 38 -10.49 -1.86 1.72
C ASN A 38 -9.52 -1.77 0.53
N SER A 39 -9.45 -0.63 -0.15
CA SER A 39 -8.50 -0.42 -1.25
C SER A 39 -7.07 -0.37 -0.76
N ALA A 40 -6.79 0.32 0.35
CA ALA A 40 -5.46 0.36 0.96
C ALA A 40 -5.03 -1.01 1.50
N ILE A 41 -5.94 -1.75 2.13
CA ILE A 41 -5.68 -3.12 2.62
C ILE A 41 -5.35 -4.07 1.46
N LEU A 42 -6.13 -4.04 0.38
CA LEU A 42 -5.85 -4.85 -0.81
C LEU A 42 -4.51 -4.46 -1.46
N PHE A 43 -4.19 -3.17 -1.50
CA PHE A 43 -2.90 -2.67 -1.99
C PHE A 43 -1.74 -3.19 -1.14
N TYR A 44 -1.87 -3.13 0.19
CA TYR A 44 -0.90 -3.69 1.14
C TYR A 44 -0.69 -5.19 0.94
N ARG A 45 -1.79 -5.95 0.80
CA ARG A 45 -1.75 -7.39 0.53
C ARG A 45 -1.08 -7.69 -0.82
N LYS A 46 -1.35 -6.92 -1.88
CA LYS A 46 -0.67 -7.11 -3.18
C LYS A 46 0.84 -6.81 -3.11
N ILE A 47 1.27 -5.86 -2.27
CA ILE A 47 2.69 -5.57 -2.05
C ILE A 47 3.34 -6.69 -1.23
N ARG A 48 2.70 -7.16 -0.16
CA ARG A 48 3.22 -8.23 0.71
C ARG A 48 3.16 -9.64 0.10
N MET A 49 2.10 -9.95 -0.64
CA MET A 49 1.91 -11.24 -1.33
C MET A 49 2.67 -11.31 -2.66
N ARG A 50 3.59 -10.37 -2.95
CA ARG A 50 4.72 -10.64 -3.85
C ARG A 50 5.94 -11.12 -3.03
N PRO A 51 6.00 -12.37 -2.52
CA PRO A 51 7.29 -13.01 -2.31
C PRO A 51 7.80 -13.38 -3.72
N LEU A 52 8.91 -12.84 -4.20
CA LEU A 52 10.25 -13.30 -3.89
C LEU A 52 11.26 -12.16 -4.08
N GLN A 53 11.49 -11.34 -3.05
CA GLN A 53 12.88 -10.88 -2.81
C GLN A 53 13.17 -10.42 -1.39
N ASN A 54 12.34 -9.64 -0.68
CA ASN A 54 12.65 -9.27 0.72
C ASN A 54 11.42 -8.74 1.48
N PRO A 55 10.87 -9.46 2.49
CA PRO A 55 9.87 -8.89 3.37
C PRO A 55 10.50 -7.79 4.25
N PRO A 56 9.81 -6.66 4.52
CA PRO A 56 10.30 -5.67 5.46
C PRO A 56 10.39 -6.33 6.84
N LYS A 57 11.63 -6.51 7.32
CA LYS A 57 11.93 -6.98 8.66
C LYS A 57 11.41 -5.93 9.64
N ILE A 58 10.39 -6.29 10.39
CA ILE A 58 9.99 -5.54 11.57
C ILE A 58 10.97 -6.04 12.65
N SER A 59 11.94 -5.20 13.02
CA SER A 59 12.82 -5.44 14.17
C SER A 59 12.06 -5.30 15.47
#